data_AF-A0A7C7SQ99-F1
#
_entry.id   AF-A0A7C7SQ99-F1
#
_cell.length_a   1.000
_cell.length_b   1.000
_cell.length_c   1.000
_cell.angle_alpha   90.00
_cell.angle_beta   90.00
_cell.angle_gamma   90.00
#
_symmetry.space_group_name_H-M   'P 1'
#
loop_
_entity.id
_entity.type
_entity.pdbx_description
1 polymer ?
#
loop_
_entity_poly.entity_id
_entity_poly.type
_entity_poly.pdbx_seq_one_letter_code
_entity_poly.pdbx_strand_id
1 'polypeptide(L)'
;MFRPEGEQRYYGFRDVYEVDRRAVRDRDERLANLFLNAPASTNRQIATIRAESARYNLGNVARNFNTPTYALLFLRASHKSRFAFELVNDTSPPLGLDRPEPDDGAGVQVLGYRETWPTTVLRGGDGRNMPTQGRFWLDSATGRVLATELVVDDAAVKAVIAVRFEVVDGAGDEGPARLVPVEMRERYDNRETVTRIDGTATYSGFRWFSVEVVETRP
;
A
#
# COMPACT_ATOMS: atom_id res chain seq x y z
N MET A 1 -6.85 -6.28 4.53
CA MET A 1 -6.82 -4.92 5.16
C MET A 1 -7.75 -4.92 6.35
N PHE A 2 -7.53 -4.04 7.32
CA PHE A 2 -8.42 -3.89 8.48
C PHE A 2 -8.56 -2.40 8.83
N ARG A 3 -9.67 -1.99 9.44
CA ARG A 3 -9.86 -0.63 9.98
C ARG A 3 -10.17 -0.75 11.47
N PRO A 4 -9.23 -0.38 12.36
CA PRO A 4 -9.48 -0.38 13.79
C PRO A 4 -10.61 0.58 14.17
N GLU A 5 -11.25 0.32 15.30
CA GLU A 5 -12.27 1.21 15.86
C GLU A 5 -11.66 2.59 16.21
N GLY A 6 -12.34 3.67 15.85
CA GLY A 6 -11.87 5.04 16.01
C GLY A 6 -10.90 5.54 14.91
N GLU A 7 -10.44 4.67 14.01
CA GLU A 7 -9.52 5.05 12.93
C GLU A 7 -10.26 5.38 11.62
N GLN A 8 -9.86 6.48 10.99
CA GLN A 8 -10.46 6.90 9.71
C GLN A 8 -9.85 6.23 8.49
N ARG A 9 -8.85 5.34 8.62
CA ARG A 9 -8.17 4.69 7.48
C ARG A 9 -8.07 3.18 7.63
N TYR A 10 -8.01 2.51 6.49
CA TYR A 10 -7.64 1.10 6.43
C TYR A 10 -6.12 0.94 6.56
N TYR A 11 -5.74 -0.13 7.23
CA TYR A 11 -4.37 -0.58 7.41
C TYR A 11 -4.17 -1.87 6.61
N GLY A 12 -3.10 -1.91 5.83
CA GLY A 12 -2.61 -3.14 5.22
C GLY A 12 -1.98 -4.03 6.28
N PHE A 13 -2.25 -5.34 6.20
CA PHE A 13 -1.54 -6.37 6.95
C PHE A 13 -1.01 -7.35 5.92
N ARG A 14 0.27 -7.72 6.03
CA ARG A 14 0.90 -8.73 5.18
C ARG A 14 1.27 -9.92 6.06
N ASP A 15 0.57 -11.03 5.84
CA ASP A 15 0.97 -12.31 6.40
C ASP A 15 1.91 -13.00 5.42
N VAL A 16 3.14 -13.27 5.85
CA VAL A 16 4.17 -13.89 5.01
C VAL A 16 4.09 -15.40 5.16
N TYR A 17 3.82 -16.08 4.05
CA TYR A 17 3.67 -17.53 3.98
C TYR A 17 5.02 -18.27 3.83
N GLU A 18 5.95 -17.72 3.05
CA GLU A 18 7.23 -18.34 2.73
C GLU A 18 8.32 -17.28 2.56
N VAL A 19 9.54 -17.60 3.01
CA VAL A 19 10.77 -16.80 2.82
C VAL A 19 11.90 -17.75 2.43
N ASP A 20 12.66 -17.44 1.38
CA ASP A 20 13.77 -18.27 0.88
C ASP A 20 13.40 -19.75 0.68
N ARG A 21 12.21 -20.02 0.14
CA ARG A 21 11.63 -21.37 -0.05
C ARG A 21 11.40 -22.16 1.24
N ARG A 22 11.35 -21.48 2.38
CA ARG A 22 11.03 -22.07 3.69
C ARG A 22 9.73 -21.49 4.20
N ALA A 23 8.78 -22.38 4.50
CA ALA A 23 7.51 -22.00 5.09
C ALA A 23 7.74 -21.30 6.43
N VAL A 24 7.00 -20.22 6.66
CA VAL A 24 6.96 -19.55 7.96
C VAL A 24 6.12 -20.39 8.92
N ARG A 25 6.72 -20.86 10.03
CA ARG A 25 6.02 -21.64 11.07
C ARG A 25 5.06 -20.77 11.89
N ASP A 26 4.04 -21.43 12.49
CA ASP A 26 3.06 -20.87 13.46
C ASP A 26 2.07 -19.83 12.92
N ARG A 27 1.74 -19.93 11.62
CA ARG A 27 0.90 -18.98 10.88
C ARG A 27 -0.53 -18.83 11.43
N ASP A 28 -1.25 -19.94 11.59
CA ASP A 28 -2.69 -19.92 11.85
C ASP A 28 -3.00 -19.43 13.28
N GLU A 29 -2.19 -19.85 14.26
CA GLU A 29 -2.28 -19.38 15.64
C GLU A 29 -1.89 -17.91 15.78
N ARG A 30 -0.94 -17.42 14.96
CA ARG A 30 -0.48 -16.02 15.00
C ARG A 30 -1.55 -15.05 14.51
N LEU A 31 -2.24 -15.38 13.43
CA LEU A 31 -3.31 -14.55 12.86
C LEU A 31 -4.51 -14.48 13.81
N ALA A 32 -4.89 -15.63 14.38
CA ALA A 32 -5.90 -15.71 15.43
C ALA A 32 -5.51 -14.86 16.65
N ASN A 33 -4.28 -14.98 17.16
CA ASN A 33 -3.80 -14.17 18.29
C ASN A 33 -3.78 -12.66 17.98
N LEU A 34 -3.40 -12.25 16.77
CA LEU A 34 -3.31 -10.82 16.39
C LEU A 34 -4.67 -10.09 16.41
N PHE A 35 -5.73 -10.79 16.00
CA PHE A 35 -7.06 -10.20 15.83
C PHE A 35 -8.04 -10.58 16.95
N LEU A 36 -7.87 -11.74 17.60
CA LEU A 36 -8.74 -12.22 18.68
C LEU A 36 -8.21 -11.89 20.08
N ASN A 37 -6.88 -11.83 20.26
CA ASN A 37 -6.24 -11.47 21.54
C ASN A 37 -5.63 -10.05 21.48
N ALA A 38 -6.39 -9.12 20.91
CA ALA A 38 -5.96 -7.74 20.71
C ALA A 38 -5.66 -7.04 22.05
N PRO A 39 -4.51 -6.34 22.20
CA PRO A 39 -4.24 -5.55 23.40
C PRO A 39 -5.27 -4.42 23.52
N ALA A 40 -5.63 -4.06 24.76
CA ALA A 40 -6.68 -3.07 25.07
C ALA A 40 -6.49 -1.66 24.49
N SER A 41 -5.39 -1.36 23.78
CA SER A 41 -5.20 -0.09 23.09
C SER A 41 -4.98 -0.24 21.58
N THR A 42 -5.84 0.43 20.81
CA THR A 42 -5.82 0.49 19.34
C THR A 42 -4.45 0.85 18.78
N ASN A 43 -3.75 1.82 19.40
CA ASN A 43 -2.41 2.23 18.96
C ASN A 43 -1.35 1.13 19.14
N ARG A 44 -1.43 0.34 20.22
CA ARG A 44 -0.50 -0.81 20.40
C ARG A 44 -0.84 -1.92 19.42
N GLN A 45 -2.12 -2.18 19.17
CA GLN A 45 -2.53 -3.16 18.17
C GLN A 45 -2.02 -2.77 16.76
N ILE A 46 -2.17 -1.51 16.34
CA ILE A 46 -1.63 -1.00 15.06
C ILE A 46 -0.11 -1.16 15.02
N ALA A 47 0.60 -0.83 16.10
CA ALA A 47 2.05 -0.96 16.18
C ALA A 47 2.51 -2.43 16.09
N THR A 48 1.85 -3.35 16.80
CA THR A 48 2.13 -4.80 16.75
C THR A 48 1.90 -5.36 15.36
N ILE A 49 0.75 -5.04 14.72
CA ILE A 49 0.45 -5.52 13.37
C ILE A 49 1.45 -5.00 12.34
N ARG A 50 1.89 -3.74 12.49
CA ARG A 50 2.94 -3.15 11.66
C ARG A 50 4.30 -3.80 11.89
N ALA A 51 4.67 -4.07 13.14
CA ALA A 51 5.93 -4.74 13.48
C ALA A 51 5.97 -6.16 12.90
N GLU A 52 4.88 -6.91 13.00
CA GLU A 52 4.76 -8.25 12.41
C GLU A 52 4.81 -8.20 10.87
N SER A 53 4.12 -7.25 10.25
CA SER A 53 4.22 -7.03 8.79
C SER A 53 5.63 -6.62 8.35
N ALA A 54 6.40 -6.00 9.26
CA ALA A 54 7.74 -5.52 8.98
C ALA A 54 8.85 -6.56 9.24
N ARG A 55 8.54 -7.65 9.94
CA ARG A 55 9.50 -8.70 10.34
C ARG A 55 10.24 -9.35 9.17
N TYR A 56 9.61 -9.39 8.01
CA TYR A 56 10.16 -9.99 6.79
C TYR A 56 10.51 -8.94 5.73
N ASN A 57 10.55 -7.65 6.10
CA ASN A 57 11.06 -6.63 5.20
C ASN A 57 12.56 -6.86 4.98
N LEU A 58 12.99 -6.83 3.73
CA LEU A 58 14.41 -6.92 3.38
C LEU A 58 15.13 -5.60 3.74
N GLY A 59 16.22 -5.68 4.50
CA GLY A 59 17.11 -4.55 4.82
C GLY A 59 16.70 -3.65 6.01
N ASN A 60 17.59 -2.75 6.41
CA ASN A 60 17.52 -1.94 7.65
C ASN A 60 16.59 -0.69 7.58
N VAL A 61 15.72 -0.59 6.58
CA VAL A 61 14.84 0.59 6.43
C VAL A 61 13.50 0.32 7.12
N ALA A 62 13.04 1.23 7.97
CA ALA A 62 11.72 1.14 8.59
C ALA A 62 10.60 1.33 7.54
N ARG A 63 10.16 0.24 6.88
CA ARG A 63 9.16 0.27 5.80
C ARG A 63 7.72 0.27 6.33
N ASN A 64 7.32 1.34 7.04
CA ASN A 64 5.95 1.50 7.56
C ASN A 64 4.92 1.97 6.51
N PHE A 65 5.35 2.18 5.27
CA PHE A 65 4.55 2.64 4.13
C PHE A 65 4.53 1.67 2.95
N ASN A 66 5.16 0.50 3.10
CA ASN A 66 5.26 -0.52 2.06
C ASN A 66 4.01 -1.41 1.99
N THR A 67 2.87 -0.77 1.80
CA THR A 67 1.61 -1.47 1.52
C THR A 67 1.15 -1.05 0.13
N PRO A 68 0.61 -1.97 -0.69
CA PRO A 68 0.29 -1.69 -2.08
C PRO A 68 -0.73 -0.55 -2.26
N THR A 69 -1.50 -0.22 -1.23
CA THR A 69 -2.52 0.82 -1.27
C THR A 69 -2.08 2.14 -0.64
N TYR A 70 -0.82 2.29 -0.23
CA TYR A 70 -0.41 3.45 0.59
C TYR A 70 -0.59 4.78 -0.16
N ALA A 71 -0.16 4.83 -1.43
CA ALA A 71 -0.26 6.03 -2.26
C ALA A 71 -1.71 6.49 -2.47
N LEU A 72 -2.69 5.57 -2.45
CA LEU A 72 -4.12 5.91 -2.57
C LEU A 72 -4.60 6.82 -1.44
N LEU A 73 -3.92 6.84 -0.28
CA LEU A 73 -4.24 7.75 0.81
C LEU A 73 -4.17 9.21 0.39
N PHE A 74 -3.31 9.56 -0.58
CA PHE A 74 -3.07 10.94 -0.99
C PHE A 74 -4.26 11.53 -1.79
N LEU A 75 -5.09 10.66 -2.37
CA LEU A 75 -6.31 11.06 -3.07
C LEU A 75 -7.50 11.27 -2.13
N ARG A 76 -7.41 10.86 -0.86
CA ARG A 76 -8.50 11.05 0.11
C ARG A 76 -8.69 12.52 0.43
N ALA A 77 -9.93 12.94 0.66
CA ALA A 77 -10.27 14.33 1.00
C ALA A 77 -9.44 14.90 2.16
N SER A 78 -9.10 14.09 3.17
CA SER A 78 -8.29 14.51 4.32
C SER A 78 -6.81 14.74 4.02
N HIS A 79 -6.31 14.27 2.87
CA HIS A 79 -4.91 14.39 2.46
C HIS A 79 -4.74 15.20 1.18
N LYS A 80 -5.75 15.25 0.31
CA LYS A 80 -5.67 15.90 -1.01
C LYS A 80 -5.13 17.33 -0.96
N SER A 81 -5.49 18.12 0.06
CA SER A 81 -5.01 19.50 0.21
C SER A 81 -3.51 19.63 0.52
N ARG A 82 -2.83 18.53 0.86
CA ARG A 82 -1.38 18.49 1.14
C ARG A 82 -0.53 18.29 -0.10
N PHE A 83 -1.15 18.04 -1.25
CA PHE A 83 -0.49 17.70 -2.49
C PHE A 83 -0.88 18.66 -3.61
N ALA A 84 0.09 19.04 -4.43
CA ALA A 84 -0.14 19.59 -5.75
C ALA A 84 -0.28 18.44 -6.75
N PHE A 85 -1.20 18.58 -7.70
CA PHE A 85 -1.45 17.58 -8.74
C PHE A 85 -1.37 18.22 -10.13
N GLU A 86 -0.82 17.49 -11.09
CA GLU A 86 -0.69 17.93 -12.48
C GLU A 86 -0.83 16.75 -13.44
N LEU A 87 -1.44 16.99 -14.61
CA LEU A 87 -1.42 15.97 -15.67
C LEU A 87 -0.03 15.91 -16.30
N VAL A 88 0.49 14.70 -16.48
CA VAL A 88 1.82 14.46 -17.04
C VAL A 88 1.74 13.61 -18.31
N ASN A 89 2.61 13.89 -19.26
CA ASN A 89 2.66 13.18 -20.55
C ASN A 89 3.47 11.87 -20.48
N ASP A 90 4.34 11.71 -19.48
CA ASP A 90 5.07 10.46 -19.31
C ASP A 90 4.15 9.39 -18.71
N THR A 91 3.72 8.49 -19.57
CA THR A 91 2.84 7.37 -19.25
C THR A 91 3.59 6.09 -18.88
N SER A 92 4.92 6.10 -18.84
CA SER A 92 5.73 4.91 -18.62
C SER A 92 5.82 4.58 -17.12
N PRO A 93 5.31 3.42 -16.67
CA PRO A 93 5.47 3.03 -15.27
C PRO A 93 6.95 2.76 -14.93
N PRO A 94 7.37 3.06 -13.70
CA PRO A 94 8.74 2.82 -13.27
C PRO A 94 8.98 1.31 -13.00
N LEU A 95 10.24 0.96 -12.76
CA LEU A 95 10.67 -0.39 -12.33
C LEU A 95 10.26 -1.53 -13.29
N GLY A 96 10.02 -1.20 -14.57
CA GLY A 96 9.58 -2.16 -15.59
C GLY A 96 8.20 -2.76 -15.32
N LEU A 97 7.38 -2.10 -14.50
CA LEU A 97 5.99 -2.48 -14.29
C LEU A 97 5.22 -2.31 -15.61
N ASP A 98 4.38 -3.28 -15.94
CA ASP A 98 3.59 -3.21 -17.18
C ASP A 98 2.66 -2.00 -17.18
N ARG A 99 2.47 -1.41 -18.36
CA ARG A 99 1.53 -0.29 -18.51
C ARG A 99 0.13 -0.78 -18.16
N PRO A 100 -0.61 -0.09 -17.28
CA PRO A 100 -1.99 -0.45 -17.02
C PRO A 100 -2.84 -0.22 -18.27
N GLU A 101 -3.78 -1.13 -18.51
CA GLU A 101 -4.74 -1.07 -19.61
C GLU A 101 -6.16 -1.01 -19.03
N PRO A 102 -6.99 -0.04 -19.41
CA PRO A 102 -8.40 0.00 -19.00
C PRO A 102 -9.22 -1.09 -19.69
N ASP A 103 -10.15 -1.70 -18.97
CA ASP A 103 -10.98 -2.81 -19.48
C ASP A 103 -11.89 -2.41 -20.66
N ASP A 104 -12.29 -1.14 -20.73
CA ASP A 104 -13.19 -0.59 -21.74
C ASP A 104 -12.46 0.00 -22.96
N GLY A 105 -11.13 -0.14 -23.02
CA GLY A 105 -10.30 0.43 -24.08
C GLY A 105 -10.22 1.96 -24.04
N ALA A 106 -10.69 2.61 -22.96
CA ALA A 106 -10.44 4.02 -22.73
C ALA A 106 -8.93 4.30 -22.65
N GLY A 107 -8.55 5.57 -22.84
CA GLY A 107 -7.18 5.99 -22.64
C GLY A 107 -6.78 5.97 -21.16
N VAL A 108 -5.47 5.99 -20.90
CA VAL A 108 -4.93 6.23 -19.56
C VAL A 108 -4.45 7.67 -19.44
N GLN A 109 -4.93 8.38 -18.42
CA GLN A 109 -4.39 9.67 -18.00
C GLN A 109 -3.42 9.48 -16.85
N VAL A 110 -2.33 10.25 -16.82
CA VAL A 110 -1.37 10.18 -15.72
C VAL A 110 -1.38 11.48 -14.94
N LEU A 111 -1.63 11.36 -13.64
CA LEU A 111 -1.68 12.47 -12.69
C LEU A 111 -0.43 12.41 -11.81
N GLY A 112 0.52 13.31 -12.06
CA GLY A 112 1.64 13.56 -11.18
C GLY A 112 1.19 14.22 -9.87
N TYR A 113 1.88 13.92 -8.79
CA TYR A 113 1.66 14.59 -7.50
C TYR A 113 2.99 14.92 -6.81
N ARG A 114 2.96 16.00 -6.02
CA ARG A 114 4.05 16.42 -5.14
C ARG A 114 3.48 16.91 -3.83
N GLU A 115 4.02 16.43 -2.72
CA GLU A 115 3.67 16.91 -1.39
C GLU A 115 4.20 18.32 -1.17
N THR A 116 3.33 19.23 -0.75
CA THR A 116 3.65 20.67 -0.59
C THR A 116 3.53 21.18 0.84
N TRP A 117 3.04 20.33 1.75
CA TRP A 117 2.77 20.75 3.12
C TRP A 117 4.04 20.77 4.00
N PRO A 118 4.14 21.69 4.99
CA PRO A 118 5.33 21.79 5.84
C PRO A 118 5.59 20.56 6.71
N THR A 119 4.58 19.73 6.94
CA THR A 119 4.71 18.45 7.65
C THR A 119 4.24 17.32 6.77
N THR A 120 5.19 16.46 6.41
CA THR A 120 4.98 15.40 5.45
C THR A 120 4.25 14.22 6.07
N VAL A 121 3.51 13.47 5.25
CA VAL A 121 2.80 12.26 5.62
C VAL A 121 3.78 11.17 6.03
N LEU A 122 4.91 11.05 5.33
CA LEU A 122 6.01 10.18 5.73
C LEU A 122 7.02 10.93 6.59
N ARG A 123 7.55 10.24 7.59
CA ARG A 123 8.64 10.73 8.44
C ARG A 123 9.71 9.67 8.57
N GLY A 124 10.96 10.11 8.61
CA GLY A 124 12.12 9.27 8.88
C GLY A 124 12.09 8.73 10.32
N GLY A 125 12.95 7.76 10.61
CA GLY A 125 13.09 7.19 11.96
C GLY A 125 13.55 8.21 13.01
N ASP A 126 14.23 9.27 12.57
CA ASP A 126 14.64 10.44 13.35
C ASP A 126 13.56 11.55 13.38
N GLY A 127 12.38 11.30 12.82
CA GLY A 127 11.25 12.24 12.79
C GLY A 127 11.31 13.28 11.67
N ARG A 128 12.38 13.31 10.85
CA ARG A 128 12.52 14.28 9.76
C ARG A 128 11.43 14.11 8.71
N ASN A 129 11.05 15.22 8.07
CA ASN A 129 10.10 15.18 6.98
C ASN A 129 10.69 14.41 5.78
N MET A 130 9.89 13.53 5.20
CA MET A 130 10.22 12.80 3.97
C MET A 130 9.17 13.16 2.91
N PRO A 131 9.39 14.22 2.12
CA PRO A 131 8.43 14.65 1.12
C PRO A 131 8.25 13.56 0.06
N THR A 132 7.00 13.35 -0.32
CA THR A 132 6.63 12.35 -1.32
C THR A 132 6.26 13.00 -2.64
N GLN A 133 6.59 12.31 -3.73
CA GLN A 133 6.09 12.62 -5.06
C GLN A 133 5.77 11.31 -5.78
N GLY A 134 5.14 11.41 -6.94
CA GLY A 134 4.82 10.22 -7.72
C GLY A 134 3.75 10.46 -8.74
N ARG A 135 3.12 9.38 -9.19
CA ARG A 135 2.13 9.40 -10.26
C ARG A 135 0.99 8.44 -9.98
N PHE A 136 -0.18 8.77 -10.49
CA PHE A 136 -1.34 7.89 -10.59
C PHE A 136 -1.67 7.69 -12.07
N TRP A 137 -1.85 6.44 -12.49
CA TRP A 137 -2.40 6.10 -13.79
C TRP A 137 -3.90 5.90 -13.61
N LEU A 138 -4.69 6.70 -14.30
CA LEU A 138 -6.13 6.78 -14.18
C LEU A 138 -6.78 6.28 -15.47
N ASP A 139 -7.78 5.43 -15.31
CA ASP A 139 -8.78 5.20 -16.34
C ASP A 139 -9.46 6.55 -16.67
N SER A 140 -9.40 6.99 -17.93
CA SER A 140 -9.92 8.30 -18.33
C SER A 140 -11.44 8.39 -18.29
N ALA A 141 -12.16 7.26 -18.42
CA ALA A 141 -13.61 7.23 -18.40
C ALA A 141 -14.15 7.22 -16.97
N THR A 142 -13.50 6.49 -16.06
CA THR A 142 -14.04 6.23 -14.71
C THR A 142 -13.29 6.91 -13.57
N GLY A 143 -12.06 7.38 -13.82
CA GLY A 143 -11.17 7.92 -12.79
C GLY A 143 -10.60 6.86 -11.84
N ARG A 144 -10.78 5.57 -12.13
CA ARG A 144 -10.18 4.47 -11.36
C ARG A 144 -8.65 4.54 -11.44
N VAL A 145 -7.99 4.26 -10.32
CA VAL A 145 -6.52 4.26 -10.22
C VAL A 145 -5.98 2.88 -10.58
N LEU A 146 -5.50 2.72 -11.80
CA LEU A 146 -4.99 1.46 -12.34
C LEU A 146 -3.53 1.18 -11.93
N ALA A 147 -2.77 2.23 -11.62
CA ALA A 147 -1.44 2.09 -11.04
C ALA A 147 -1.08 3.29 -10.16
N THR A 148 -0.17 3.07 -9.22
CA THR A 148 0.43 4.12 -8.39
C THR A 148 1.95 4.03 -8.41
N GLU A 149 2.61 5.18 -8.43
CA GLU A 149 4.03 5.32 -8.12
C GLU A 149 4.16 6.21 -6.90
N LEU A 150 4.94 5.76 -5.92
CA LEU A 150 5.38 6.50 -4.75
C LEU A 150 6.89 6.61 -4.75
N VAL A 151 7.38 7.84 -4.78
CA VAL A 151 8.80 8.17 -4.68
C VAL A 151 9.05 8.93 -3.38
N VAL A 152 10.05 8.45 -2.64
CA VAL A 152 10.66 9.15 -1.52
C VAL A 152 12.12 9.33 -1.88
N ASP A 153 12.60 10.57 -1.94
CA ASP A 153 14.00 10.87 -2.19
C ASP A 153 14.51 11.79 -1.09
N ASP A 154 15.29 11.23 -0.19
CA ASP A 154 15.90 11.91 0.95
C ASP A 154 17.42 11.65 0.96
N ALA A 155 18.16 12.41 1.76
CA ALA A 155 19.61 12.27 1.91
C ALA A 155 20.05 10.82 2.22
N ALA A 156 19.31 10.08 3.04
CA ALA A 156 19.69 8.70 3.41
C ALA A 156 19.15 7.61 2.48
N VAL A 157 18.00 7.85 1.84
CA VAL A 157 17.29 6.80 1.09
C VAL A 157 16.57 7.35 -0.12
N LYS A 158 16.67 6.63 -1.23
CA LYS A 158 15.75 6.76 -2.36
C LYS A 158 14.88 5.51 -2.44
N ALA A 159 13.58 5.67 -2.28
CA ALA A 159 12.61 4.60 -2.41
C ALA A 159 11.67 4.89 -3.58
N VAL A 160 11.45 3.89 -4.43
CA VAL A 160 10.42 3.90 -5.47
C VAL A 160 9.55 2.68 -5.25
N ILE A 161 8.25 2.88 -5.08
CA ILE A 161 7.25 1.81 -4.98
C ILE A 161 6.25 2.01 -6.09
N ALA A 162 6.06 0.99 -6.93
CA ALA A 162 5.15 0.98 -8.04
C ALA A 162 4.14 -0.15 -7.85
N VAL A 163 2.86 0.13 -7.98
CA VAL A 163 1.79 -0.85 -7.75
C VAL A 163 0.84 -0.82 -8.93
N ARG A 164 0.51 -2.01 -9.45
CA ARG A 164 -0.49 -2.20 -10.49
C ARG A 164 -1.74 -2.83 -9.89
N PHE A 165 -2.89 -2.35 -10.35
CA PHE A 165 -4.19 -2.83 -9.93
C PHE A 165 -4.95 -3.39 -11.12
N GLU A 166 -5.76 -4.40 -10.86
CA GLU A 166 -6.70 -4.95 -11.82
C GLU A 166 -8.08 -5.07 -11.18
N VAL A 167 -9.10 -5.05 -12.02
CA VAL A 167 -10.46 -5.38 -11.60
C VAL A 167 -10.52 -6.89 -11.45
N VAL A 168 -10.88 -7.33 -10.25
CA VAL A 168 -11.19 -8.74 -9.99
C VAL A 168 -12.68 -8.83 -9.70
N ASP A 169 -13.37 -9.59 -10.54
CA ASP A 169 -14.76 -9.94 -10.31
C ASP A 169 -14.89 -10.78 -9.04
N GLY A 170 -15.89 -10.49 -8.22
CA GLY A 170 -16.33 -11.44 -7.20
C GLY A 170 -16.88 -12.66 -7.93
N ALA A 171 -16.37 -13.86 -7.62
CA ALA A 171 -16.96 -15.06 -8.18
C ALA A 171 -18.37 -15.26 -7.55
N GLY A 172 -19.43 -15.09 -8.34
CA GLY A 172 -20.81 -15.34 -7.90
C GLY A 172 -21.31 -14.37 -6.83
N ASP A 173 -21.78 -14.90 -5.69
CA ASP A 173 -22.37 -14.13 -4.57
C ASP A 173 -21.34 -13.33 -3.74
N GLU A 174 -20.05 -13.36 -4.09
CA GLU A 174 -18.96 -12.73 -3.34
C GLU A 174 -18.88 -11.19 -3.45
N GLY A 175 -19.77 -10.58 -4.25
CA GLY A 175 -19.99 -9.14 -4.30
C GLY A 175 -19.48 -8.45 -5.58
N PRO A 176 -19.59 -7.10 -5.64
CA PRO A 176 -19.26 -6.35 -6.85
C PRO A 176 -17.77 -6.44 -7.19
N ALA A 177 -17.45 -6.27 -8.47
CA ALA A 177 -16.09 -6.18 -8.96
C ALA A 177 -15.26 -5.14 -8.18
N ARG A 178 -14.04 -5.49 -7.81
CA ARG A 178 -13.17 -4.67 -6.96
C ARG A 178 -11.81 -4.49 -7.62
N LEU A 179 -11.34 -3.25 -7.57
CA LEU A 179 -9.98 -2.92 -8.00
C LEU A 179 -9.01 -3.32 -6.88
N VAL A 180 -8.15 -4.29 -7.16
CA VAL A 180 -7.20 -4.86 -6.20
C VAL A 180 -5.77 -4.77 -6.71
N PRO A 181 -4.77 -4.63 -5.84
CA PRO A 181 -3.38 -4.71 -6.27
C PRO A 181 -3.09 -6.12 -6.75
N VAL A 182 -2.40 -6.26 -7.88
CA VAL A 182 -1.97 -7.55 -8.45
C VAL A 182 -0.45 -7.69 -8.48
N GLU A 183 0.27 -6.57 -8.54
CA GLU A 183 1.73 -6.53 -8.51
C GLU A 183 2.22 -5.27 -7.81
N MET A 184 3.25 -5.41 -6.98
CA MET A 184 4.00 -4.32 -6.37
C MET A 184 5.48 -4.53 -6.62
N ARG A 185 6.14 -3.53 -7.21
CA ARG A 185 7.58 -3.48 -7.38
C ARG A 185 8.16 -2.38 -6.53
N GLU A 186 9.30 -2.66 -5.93
CA GLU A 186 9.94 -1.78 -4.97
C GLU A 186 11.42 -1.69 -5.30
N ARG A 187 11.99 -0.49 -5.17
CA ARG A 187 13.43 -0.27 -5.15
C ARG A 187 13.78 0.65 -4.00
N TYR A 188 14.76 0.25 -3.21
CA TYR A 188 15.35 1.05 -2.15
C TYR A 188 16.85 1.15 -2.39
N ASP A 189 17.33 2.37 -2.57
CA ASP A 189 18.75 2.71 -2.59
C ASP A 189 19.10 3.36 -1.25
N ASN A 190 19.77 2.60 -0.37
CA ASN A 190 20.31 3.14 0.87
C ASN A 190 21.64 3.83 0.56
N ARG A 191 21.68 5.15 0.76
CA ARG A 191 22.84 5.99 0.45
C ARG A 191 23.91 5.92 1.54
N GLU A 192 23.54 5.57 2.77
CA GLU A 192 24.48 5.41 3.90
C GLU A 192 25.28 4.11 3.78
N THR A 193 24.61 3.00 3.48
CA THR A 193 25.26 1.69 3.33
C THR A 193 25.66 1.37 1.89
N VAL A 194 25.29 2.23 0.93
CA VAL A 194 25.50 2.04 -0.52
C VAL A 194 24.97 0.67 -0.98
N THR A 195 23.80 0.30 -0.46
CA THR A 195 23.13 -0.96 -0.81
C THR A 195 21.85 -0.69 -1.56
N ARG A 196 21.57 -1.52 -2.55
CA ARG A 196 20.30 -1.52 -3.28
C ARG A 196 19.51 -2.78 -2.98
N ILE A 197 18.21 -2.61 -2.78
CA ILE A 197 17.26 -3.69 -2.59
C ILE A 197 16.12 -3.50 -3.59
N ASP A 198 15.92 -4.48 -4.46
CA ASP A 198 14.74 -4.58 -5.31
C ASP A 198 13.80 -5.66 -4.75
N GLY A 199 12.50 -5.44 -4.86
CA GLY A 199 11.48 -6.38 -4.42
C GLY A 199 10.33 -6.44 -5.41
N THR A 200 9.79 -7.63 -5.63
CA THR A 200 8.56 -7.85 -6.38
C THR A 200 7.62 -8.69 -5.54
N ALA A 201 6.38 -8.24 -5.40
CA ALA A 201 5.30 -8.96 -4.75
C ALA A 201 4.13 -9.08 -5.72
N THR A 202 3.63 -10.30 -5.89
CA THR A 202 2.40 -10.59 -6.66
C THR A 202 1.27 -10.93 -5.70
N TYR A 203 0.07 -10.50 -6.03
CA TYR A 203 -1.13 -10.70 -5.22
C TYR A 203 -2.15 -11.47 -6.06
N SER A 204 -2.64 -12.57 -5.51
CA SER A 204 -3.59 -13.46 -6.17
C SER A 204 -4.43 -14.21 -5.12
N GLY A 205 -5.43 -14.97 -5.56
CA GLY A 205 -6.28 -15.77 -4.66
C GLY A 205 -7.08 -14.91 -3.68
N PHE A 206 -7.62 -13.79 -4.16
CA PHE A 206 -8.39 -12.85 -3.35
C PHE A 206 -9.59 -13.56 -2.70
N ARG A 207 -9.78 -13.32 -1.40
CA ARG A 207 -10.92 -13.84 -0.64
C ARG A 207 -11.67 -12.69 -0.01
N TRP A 208 -13.00 -12.75 -0.13
CA TRP A 208 -13.89 -11.72 0.38
C TRP A 208 -14.63 -12.24 1.60
N PHE A 209 -14.61 -11.48 2.69
CA PHE A 209 -15.32 -11.82 3.90
C PHE A 209 -16.32 -10.69 4.20
N SER A 210 -17.55 -11.06 4.54
CA SER A 210 -18.54 -10.16 5.12
C SER A 210 -18.74 -10.55 6.59
N VAL A 211 -18.90 -9.56 7.46
CA VAL A 211 -19.22 -9.78 8.87
C VAL A 211 -20.49 -9.01 9.17
N GLU A 212 -21.58 -9.74 9.44
CA GLU A 212 -22.78 -9.16 10.03
C GLU A 212 -22.61 -9.13 11.54
N VAL A 213 -22.74 -7.94 12.13
CA VAL A 213 -22.78 -7.78 13.58
C VAL A 213 -24.23 -7.57 13.98
N VAL A 214 -24.81 -8.54 14.68
CA VAL A 214 -26.12 -8.39 15.32
C VAL A 214 -25.89 -7.91 16.74
N GLU A 215 -26.20 -6.64 17.01
CA GLU A 215 -26.26 -6.13 18.38
C GLU A 215 -27.57 -6.59 19.03
N THR A 216 -27.49 -7.56 19.95
CA THR A 216 -28.57 -7.77 20.93
C THR A 216 -28.39 -6.78 22.06
N ARG A 217 -29.26 -5.75 22.12
CA ARG A 217 -29.38 -4.91 23.31
C ARG A 217 -30.00 -5.72 24.46
N PRO A 218 -29.49 -5.60 25.69
CA PRO A 218 -30.12 -6.15 26.88
C PRO A 218 -31.44 -5.44 27.23
#